data_AF-A0A9E4UKZ8-F1
#
_entry.id   AF-A0A9E4UKZ8-F1
#
_cell.length_a   1.000
_cell.length_b   1.000
_cell.length_c   1.000
_cell.angle_alpha   90.00
_cell.angle_beta   90.00
_cell.angle_gamma   90.00
#
_symmetry.space_group_name_H-M   'P 1'
#
loop_
_entity.id
_entity.type
_entity.pdbx_description
1 polymer ?
#
loop_
_entity_poly.entity_id
_entity_poly.type
_entity_poly.pdbx_seq_one_letter_code
_entity_poly.pdbx_strand_id
1 'polypeptide(L)'
;MDSAKDTPEQRKPVQQQEGGTAGDARKRRSRSGKRGLRRNIRSTTPRNQDWGSGDVEEWDESEHLERDRIMPEDERDRRRRIQREALGDDTGSTSAGGAEHLVRGGVQGVVVSVTTAMCDVELEGGVLRCRLRGRLSGLETGFTNGVAVGDVVVVSETDQAQGLVEEVLPRRTMLTRPDAFSVNRRQLMVANADQLLIVSSWREPLLWPELIDRCLIAADISELEPVICVNKSDFIEDDTDYMEAMRVYEELGHQVIRTSATTGEGVEKLASTLEGCLTAL
;
A
#
# COMPACT_ATOMS: atom_id res chain seq x y z
N MET A 1 7.55 -56.98 -69.18
CA MET A 1 6.15 -57.03 -69.67
C MET A 1 5.39 -55.89 -69.01
N ASP A 2 5.80 -54.63 -69.17
CA ASP A 2 5.91 -53.84 -70.41
C ASP A 2 4.64 -53.92 -71.26
N SER A 3 3.79 -52.90 -71.19
CA SER A 3 3.88 -51.81 -72.17
C SER A 3 2.71 -50.83 -72.01
N ALA A 4 3.10 -49.57 -72.13
CA ALA A 4 2.30 -48.36 -72.12
C ALA A 4 1.17 -48.31 -73.16
N LYS A 5 0.24 -47.38 -72.95
CA LYS A 5 -0.09 -46.39 -73.98
C LYS A 5 -0.65 -45.09 -73.37
N ASP A 6 0.18 -44.07 -73.51
CA ASP A 6 -0.11 -42.63 -73.47
C ASP A 6 -1.28 -42.23 -74.38
N THR A 7 -2.05 -41.20 -73.99
CA THR A 7 -2.13 -39.95 -74.76
C THR A 7 -2.77 -38.82 -73.91
N PRO A 8 -2.51 -37.54 -74.24
CA PRO A 8 -2.34 -36.45 -73.27
C PRO A 8 -3.44 -35.40 -73.35
N GLU A 9 -3.65 -34.59 -72.29
CA GLU A 9 -4.37 -33.34 -72.48
C GLU A 9 -4.03 -32.20 -71.49
N GLN A 10 -3.41 -31.18 -72.08
CA GLN A 10 -3.58 -29.74 -71.84
C GLN A 10 -3.15 -29.11 -70.51
N ARG A 11 -1.96 -28.50 -70.56
CA ARG A 11 -1.59 -27.34 -69.74
C ARG A 11 -2.30 -26.08 -70.22
N LYS A 12 -2.94 -25.35 -69.31
CA LYS A 12 -3.26 -23.92 -69.43
C LYS A 12 -2.67 -23.14 -68.24
N PRO A 13 -2.31 -21.86 -68.44
CA PRO A 13 -1.35 -21.15 -67.61
C PRO A 13 -1.94 -20.61 -66.31
N VAL A 14 -1.08 -20.53 -65.30
CA VAL A 14 -1.31 -19.86 -64.01
C VAL A 14 -1.55 -18.37 -64.27
N GLN A 15 -2.78 -17.92 -64.06
CA GLN A 15 -3.08 -16.50 -63.89
C GLN A 15 -2.70 -16.09 -62.46
N GLN A 16 -1.73 -15.19 -62.37
CA GLN A 16 -1.53 -14.34 -61.20
C GLN A 16 -2.75 -13.42 -61.08
N GLN A 17 -3.47 -13.50 -59.97
CA GLN A 17 -4.33 -12.42 -59.50
C GLN A 17 -3.73 -11.85 -58.22
N GLU A 18 -3.18 -10.65 -58.36
CA GLU A 18 -2.91 -9.73 -57.27
C GLU A 18 -4.25 -9.34 -56.62
N GLY A 19 -4.39 -9.67 -55.34
CA GLY A 19 -5.51 -9.28 -54.50
C GLY A 19 -4.98 -8.84 -53.13
N GLY A 20 -4.13 -7.81 -53.12
CA GLY A 20 -3.62 -7.19 -51.90
C GLY A 20 -4.74 -6.46 -51.16
N THR A 21 -5.40 -7.15 -50.24
CA THR A 21 -6.37 -6.52 -49.33
C THR A 21 -5.67 -5.54 -48.38
N ALA A 22 -6.27 -4.37 -48.23
CA ALA A 22 -5.88 -3.22 -47.41
C ALA A 22 -5.80 -3.45 -45.88
N GLY A 23 -5.43 -4.65 -45.43
CA GLY A 23 -5.31 -5.03 -44.02
C GLY A 23 -3.91 -4.86 -43.43
N ASP A 24 -2.87 -4.72 -44.26
CA ASP A 24 -1.48 -4.86 -43.77
C ASP A 24 -0.79 -3.54 -43.39
N ALA A 25 -1.37 -2.39 -43.79
CA ALA A 25 -0.84 -1.07 -43.42
C ALA A 25 -1.18 -0.68 -41.97
N ARG A 26 -2.27 -1.21 -41.38
CA ARG A 26 -2.68 -0.91 -39.99
C ARG A 26 -1.92 -1.77 -38.96
N LYS A 27 -1.41 -2.93 -39.36
CA LYS A 27 -0.64 -3.85 -38.49
C LYS A 27 0.83 -3.48 -38.35
N ARG A 28 1.37 -2.65 -39.25
CA ARG A 28 2.76 -2.15 -39.17
C ARG A 28 2.94 -0.91 -38.28
N ARG A 29 1.89 -0.12 -38.02
CA ARG A 29 1.97 1.04 -37.11
C ARG A 29 1.90 0.69 -35.61
N SER A 30 1.32 -0.45 -35.23
CA SER A 30 1.28 -0.87 -33.80
C SER A 30 2.53 -1.59 -33.30
N ARG A 31 3.50 -1.88 -34.19
CA ARG A 31 4.78 -2.53 -33.83
C ARG A 31 5.94 -1.55 -33.62
N SER A 32 5.74 -0.25 -33.85
CA SER A 32 6.77 0.78 -33.66
C SER A 32 6.80 1.43 -32.27
N GLY A 33 5.82 1.15 -31.38
CA GLY A 33 5.70 1.78 -30.06
C GLY A 33 6.14 0.93 -28.87
N LYS A 34 6.74 -0.25 -29.08
CA LYS A 34 7.20 -1.17 -28.01
C LYS A 34 8.71 -1.42 -28.05
N ARG A 35 9.50 -0.40 -28.36
CA ARG A 35 10.95 -0.42 -28.13
C ARG A 35 11.26 0.65 -27.09
N GLY A 36 11.37 0.24 -25.82
CA GLY A 36 11.69 1.20 -24.77
C GLY A 36 11.56 0.80 -23.31
N LEU A 37 11.39 -0.48 -22.93
CA LEU A 37 11.66 -0.89 -21.55
C LEU A 37 12.40 -2.23 -21.56
N ARG A 38 13.72 -2.16 -21.76
CA ARG A 38 14.59 -3.28 -21.42
C ARG A 38 14.67 -3.35 -19.90
N ARG A 39 14.15 -4.45 -19.34
CA ARG A 39 14.38 -4.88 -17.95
C ARG A 39 15.89 -4.92 -17.70
N ASN A 40 16.38 -4.02 -16.87
CA ASN A 40 17.71 -4.10 -16.31
C ASN A 40 17.61 -4.87 -14.99
N ILE A 41 17.28 -6.16 -15.08
CA ILE A 41 17.41 -7.08 -13.96
C ILE A 41 18.78 -7.71 -14.13
N ARG A 42 19.80 -7.10 -13.52
CA ARG A 42 21.05 -7.81 -13.25
C ARG A 42 20.74 -8.77 -12.11
N SER A 43 21.08 -10.04 -12.30
CA SER A 43 21.02 -11.06 -11.26
C SER A 43 21.84 -10.59 -10.07
N THR A 44 21.19 -10.37 -8.92
CA THR A 44 21.88 -10.17 -7.65
C THR A 44 22.69 -11.43 -7.37
N THR A 45 24.02 -11.30 -7.31
CA THR A 45 24.90 -12.39 -6.88
C THR A 45 24.47 -12.84 -5.48
N PRO A 46 24.33 -14.15 -5.19
CA PRO A 46 23.99 -14.59 -3.85
C PRO A 46 25.05 -14.12 -2.86
N ARG A 47 24.60 -13.48 -1.78
CA ARG A 47 25.44 -12.91 -0.73
C ARG A 47 26.15 -14.05 -0.02
N ASN A 48 27.48 -14.09 -0.11
CA ASN A 48 28.27 -15.12 0.56
C ASN A 48 28.11 -14.97 2.09
N GLN A 49 27.81 -16.07 2.80
CA GLN A 49 27.46 -16.08 4.23
C GLN A 49 28.65 -16.43 5.14
N ASP A 50 29.87 -16.10 4.71
CA ASP A 50 31.07 -16.34 5.50
C ASP A 50 31.32 -15.12 6.40
N TRP A 51 30.67 -15.08 7.56
CA TRP A 51 30.93 -14.07 8.59
C TRP A 51 32.20 -14.43 9.37
N GLY A 52 33.36 -14.22 8.74
CA GLY A 52 34.68 -14.34 9.36
C GLY A 52 35.23 -12.99 9.80
N SER A 53 35.77 -12.93 11.02
CA SER A 53 36.38 -11.75 11.62
C SER A 53 37.72 -11.43 10.95
N GLY A 54 37.73 -10.60 9.91
CA GLY A 54 38.98 -10.17 9.31
C GLY A 54 38.89 -9.51 7.94
N ASP A 55 37.97 -8.56 7.74
CA ASP A 55 37.98 -7.67 6.58
C ASP A 55 37.63 -6.25 7.04
N VAL A 56 38.56 -5.64 7.78
CA VAL A 56 38.60 -4.20 8.02
C VAL A 56 39.75 -3.67 7.20
N GLU A 57 39.48 -3.30 5.94
CA GLU A 57 40.07 -2.16 5.23
C GLU A 57 39.61 -2.13 3.77
N GLU A 58 39.47 -0.92 3.25
CA GLU A 58 39.03 -0.55 1.90
C GLU A 58 37.51 -0.54 1.67
N TRP A 59 36.86 0.46 2.29
CA TRP A 59 35.54 0.91 1.86
C TRP A 59 35.71 1.53 0.47
N ASP A 60 35.36 0.78 -0.58
CA ASP A 60 35.27 1.29 -1.94
C ASP A 60 34.22 2.41 -1.96
N GLU A 61 34.69 3.67 -2.00
CA GLU A 61 33.90 4.91 -2.13
C GLU A 61 33.14 5.01 -3.47
N SER A 62 32.94 3.91 -4.21
CA SER A 62 32.42 3.92 -5.59
C SER A 62 31.00 3.38 -5.80
N GLU A 63 30.27 2.92 -4.79
CA GLU A 63 28.87 2.45 -4.96
C GLU A 63 27.79 3.32 -4.31
N HIS A 64 28.16 4.46 -3.72
CA HIS A 64 27.22 5.49 -3.26
C HIS A 64 27.14 6.67 -4.23
N LEU A 65 26.96 6.39 -5.52
CA LEU A 65 26.28 7.39 -6.36
C LEU A 65 24.81 7.41 -5.96
N GLU A 66 24.53 8.31 -5.02
CA GLU A 66 23.27 9.03 -4.86
C GLU A 66 22.52 9.09 -6.19
N ARG A 67 21.59 8.14 -6.37
CA ARG A 67 20.44 8.45 -7.17
C ARG A 67 19.49 9.18 -6.24
N ASP A 68 19.72 10.46 -6.04
CA ASP A 68 18.64 11.40 -5.82
C ASP A 68 17.73 11.32 -7.04
N ARG A 69 16.87 10.28 -7.02
CA ARG A 69 15.85 10.08 -8.05
C ARG A 69 14.80 11.11 -7.74
N ILE A 70 14.96 12.30 -8.32
CA ILE A 70 13.90 13.28 -8.41
C ILE A 70 12.69 12.53 -8.99
N MET A 71 11.68 12.33 -8.14
CA MET A 71 10.40 11.76 -8.57
C MET A 71 9.88 12.60 -9.73
N PRO A 72 9.62 12.00 -10.92
CA PRO A 72 9.05 12.72 -12.04
C PRO A 72 7.79 13.48 -11.62
N GLU A 73 7.62 14.70 -12.13
CA GLU A 73 6.50 15.58 -11.78
C GLU A 73 5.14 14.89 -12.01
N ASP A 74 4.99 14.21 -13.15
CA ASP A 74 3.82 13.40 -13.49
C ASP A 74 3.45 12.35 -12.43
N GLU A 75 4.45 11.76 -11.75
CA GLU A 75 4.21 10.75 -10.72
C GLU A 75 3.79 11.39 -9.39
N ARG A 76 4.22 12.64 -9.10
CA ARG A 76 3.77 13.40 -7.92
C ARG A 76 2.29 13.76 -8.05
N ASP A 77 1.89 14.24 -9.22
CA ASP A 77 0.50 14.62 -9.48
C ASP A 77 -0.41 13.40 -9.47
N ARG A 78 0.04 12.29 -10.07
CA ARG A 78 -0.66 11.01 -9.99
C ARG A 78 -0.88 10.55 -8.54
N ARG A 79 0.13 10.69 -7.68
CA ARG A 79 0.03 10.34 -6.25
C ARG A 79 -1.00 11.19 -5.52
N ARG A 80 -0.94 12.51 -5.71
CA ARG A 80 -1.90 13.45 -5.13
C ARG A 80 -3.32 13.13 -5.56
N ARG A 81 -3.50 12.77 -6.84
CA ARG A 81 -4.78 12.35 -7.38
C ARG A 81 -5.31 11.07 -6.73
N ILE A 82 -4.50 10.01 -6.67
CA ILE A 82 -4.88 8.75 -6.01
C ILE A 82 -5.27 8.99 -4.55
N GLN A 83 -4.49 9.82 -3.84
CA GLN A 83 -4.76 10.15 -2.44
C GLN A 83 -6.09 10.89 -2.28
N ARG A 84 -6.37 11.90 -3.11
CA ARG A 84 -7.67 12.62 -3.10
C ARG A 84 -8.85 11.75 -3.48
N GLU A 85 -8.70 10.91 -4.49
CA GLU A 85 -9.74 9.95 -4.90
C GLU A 85 -10.05 8.96 -3.77
N ALA A 86 -9.03 8.49 -3.05
CA ALA A 86 -9.20 7.61 -1.90
C ALA A 86 -9.86 8.29 -0.69
N LEU A 87 -9.63 9.60 -0.51
CA LEU A 87 -10.26 10.40 0.54
C LEU A 87 -11.69 10.88 0.19
N GLY A 88 -12.08 10.80 -1.09
CA GLY A 88 -13.39 11.25 -1.56
C GLY A 88 -13.50 12.76 -1.85
N ASP A 89 -12.37 13.46 -1.98
CA ASP A 89 -12.27 14.93 -2.09
C ASP A 89 -12.65 15.53 -3.47
N ASP A 90 -13.34 14.80 -4.34
CA ASP A 90 -13.59 15.24 -5.72
C ASP A 90 -14.76 16.25 -5.82
N THR A 91 -14.61 17.42 -5.19
CA THR A 91 -15.43 18.60 -5.48
C THR A 91 -14.85 19.35 -6.69
N GLY A 92 -15.06 18.84 -7.91
CA GLY A 92 -14.81 19.65 -9.11
C GLY A 92 -14.52 18.94 -10.42
N SER A 93 -15.49 18.23 -10.99
CA SER A 93 -16.14 18.63 -12.27
C SER A 93 -16.89 17.48 -12.96
N THR A 94 -18.19 17.73 -13.17
CA THR A 94 -19.04 17.18 -14.24
C THR A 94 -19.53 15.74 -14.13
N SER A 95 -20.67 15.53 -13.48
CA SER A 95 -21.98 15.42 -14.15
C SER A 95 -23.01 14.83 -13.19
N ALA A 96 -24.23 15.36 -13.28
CA ALA A 96 -25.41 14.84 -12.62
C ALA A 96 -25.55 13.33 -12.90
N GLY A 97 -25.45 12.50 -11.85
CA GLY A 97 -25.68 11.05 -11.96
C GLY A 97 -24.92 10.15 -10.98
N GLY A 98 -24.49 10.64 -9.81
CA GLY A 98 -23.55 9.90 -8.95
C GLY A 98 -23.98 9.65 -7.49
N ALA A 99 -25.24 9.90 -7.12
CA ALA A 99 -25.71 9.67 -5.74
C ALA A 99 -26.51 8.36 -5.56
N GLU A 100 -26.60 7.52 -6.60
CA GLU A 100 -27.40 6.28 -6.55
C GLU A 100 -26.67 5.07 -7.15
N HIS A 101 -25.38 4.89 -6.85
CA HIS A 101 -24.73 3.58 -7.01
C HIS A 101 -24.52 2.90 -5.65
N LEU A 102 -25.51 3.00 -4.75
CA LEU A 102 -25.63 1.96 -3.74
C LEU A 102 -25.91 0.67 -4.49
N VAL A 103 -24.92 -0.24 -4.50
CA VAL A 103 -25.12 -1.63 -4.91
C VAL A 103 -26.38 -2.12 -4.19
N ARG A 104 -27.49 -2.26 -4.93
CA ARG A 104 -28.80 -2.60 -4.37
C ARG A 104 -28.68 -3.94 -3.65
N GLY A 105 -28.56 -3.91 -2.32
CA GLY A 105 -28.52 -5.09 -1.46
C GLY A 105 -27.18 -5.41 -0.80
N GLY A 106 -26.15 -4.56 -0.90
CA GLY A 106 -24.91 -4.74 -0.13
C GLY A 106 -25.07 -4.28 1.33
N VAL A 107 -24.44 -5.00 2.26
CA VAL A 107 -24.36 -4.64 3.69
C VAL A 107 -23.02 -3.93 3.93
N GLN A 108 -23.05 -2.84 4.67
CA GLN A 108 -21.84 -2.11 5.05
C GLN A 108 -21.16 -2.77 6.24
N GLY A 109 -19.83 -2.85 6.22
CA GLY A 109 -19.04 -3.35 7.33
C GLY A 109 -17.65 -2.74 7.40
N VAL A 110 -16.92 -3.05 8.46
CA VAL A 110 -15.55 -2.56 8.69
C VAL A 110 -14.57 -3.72 8.58
N VAL A 111 -13.49 -3.52 7.84
CA VAL A 111 -12.45 -4.53 7.70
C VAL A 111 -11.63 -4.61 8.98
N VAL A 112 -11.66 -5.74 9.66
CA VAL A 112 -10.92 -5.98 10.92
C VAL A 112 -9.61 -6.74 10.69
N SER A 113 -9.54 -7.57 9.65
CA SER A 113 -8.34 -8.33 9.33
C SER A 113 -8.15 -8.41 7.81
N VAL A 114 -6.90 -8.37 7.36
CA VAL A 114 -6.56 -8.51 5.94
C VAL A 114 -5.50 -9.58 5.78
N THR A 115 -5.79 -10.55 4.92
CA THR A 115 -4.87 -11.58 4.42
C THR A 115 -4.69 -11.37 2.91
N THR A 116 -3.65 -11.96 2.31
CA THR A 116 -3.29 -11.78 0.89
C THR A 116 -4.43 -11.98 -0.13
N ALA A 117 -5.43 -12.80 0.18
CA ALA A 117 -6.55 -13.10 -0.74
C ALA A 117 -7.95 -12.92 -0.13
N MET A 118 -8.03 -12.60 1.17
CA MET A 118 -9.28 -12.53 1.92
C MET A 118 -9.16 -11.45 2.99
N CYS A 119 -10.29 -10.92 3.41
CA CYS A 119 -10.40 -10.00 4.53
C CYS A 119 -11.57 -10.45 5.41
N ASP A 120 -11.45 -10.18 6.70
CA ASP A 120 -12.56 -10.38 7.63
C ASP A 120 -13.23 -9.03 7.85
N VAL A 121 -14.55 -8.99 7.64
CA VAL A 121 -15.37 -7.78 7.72
C VAL A 121 -16.34 -7.94 8.88
N GLU A 122 -16.30 -7.00 9.82
CA GLU A 122 -17.26 -6.90 10.90
C GLU A 122 -18.54 -6.22 10.41
N LEU A 123 -19.66 -6.91 10.60
CA LEU A 123 -21.02 -6.48 10.32
C LEU A 123 -21.80 -6.45 11.64
N GLU A 124 -22.98 -5.82 11.66
CA GLU A 124 -23.84 -5.76 12.87
C GLU A 124 -24.16 -7.15 13.47
N GLY A 125 -24.14 -8.20 12.65
CA GLY A 125 -24.43 -9.58 13.06
C GLY A 125 -23.21 -10.48 13.32
N GLY A 126 -21.98 -9.94 13.23
CA GLY A 126 -20.74 -10.70 13.44
C GLY A 126 -19.71 -10.52 12.31
N VAL A 127 -18.67 -11.33 12.33
CA VAL A 127 -17.55 -11.24 11.38
C VAL A 127 -17.77 -12.17 10.18
N LEU A 128 -17.81 -11.60 8.98
CA LEU A 128 -17.93 -12.31 7.72
C LEU A 128 -16.60 -12.34 6.98
N ARG A 129 -16.17 -13.54 6.58
CA ARG A 129 -14.97 -13.73 5.77
C ARG A 129 -15.26 -13.44 4.30
N CYS A 130 -14.57 -12.45 3.76
CA CYS A 130 -14.85 -11.88 2.44
C CYS A 130 -13.66 -12.00 1.49
N ARG A 131 -13.95 -12.23 0.21
CA ARG A 131 -12.97 -12.09 -0.88
C ARG A 131 -13.07 -10.71 -1.50
N LEU A 132 -11.96 -10.23 -2.09
CA LEU A 132 -11.95 -8.99 -2.84
C LEU A 132 -12.43 -9.24 -4.27
N ARG A 133 -13.34 -8.40 -4.77
CA ARG A 133 -13.68 -8.38 -6.18
C ARG A 133 -12.44 -8.01 -6.99
N GLY A 134 -12.13 -8.78 -8.04
CA GLY A 134 -10.86 -8.65 -8.79
C GLY A 134 -10.56 -7.29 -9.42
N ARG A 135 -11.54 -6.36 -9.43
CA ARG A 135 -11.36 -4.97 -9.84
C ARG A 135 -10.71 -4.09 -8.76
N LEU A 136 -10.92 -4.39 -7.48
CA LEU A 136 -10.28 -3.74 -6.33
C LEU A 136 -8.78 -4.05 -6.18
N SER A 137 -8.11 -4.41 -7.28
CA SER A 137 -6.67 -4.66 -7.29
C SER A 137 -5.89 -3.34 -7.16
N GLY A 138 -4.66 -3.41 -6.65
CA GLY A 138 -3.76 -2.27 -6.45
C GLY A 138 -3.41 -1.45 -7.71
N LEU A 139 -3.96 -1.79 -8.88
CA LEU A 139 -3.88 -0.97 -10.09
C LEU A 139 -4.98 0.10 -10.15
N GLU A 140 -6.17 -0.18 -9.62
CA GLU A 140 -7.29 0.78 -9.56
C GLU A 140 -7.21 1.66 -8.31
N THR A 141 -6.79 1.12 -7.17
CA THR A 141 -6.68 1.90 -5.91
C THR A 141 -5.40 2.72 -5.81
N GLY A 142 -4.41 2.46 -6.67
CA GLY A 142 -3.10 3.13 -6.65
C GLY A 142 -2.16 2.72 -5.50
N PHE A 143 -2.62 1.88 -4.58
CA PHE A 143 -1.83 1.27 -3.50
C PHE A 143 -1.38 -0.15 -3.88
N THR A 144 -0.43 -0.72 -3.14
CA THR A 144 -0.04 -2.13 -3.35
C THR A 144 -1.20 -3.07 -2.99
N ASN A 145 -1.93 -2.76 -1.92
CA ASN A 145 -3.12 -3.46 -1.48
C ASN A 145 -4.41 -2.72 -1.88
N GLY A 146 -5.45 -3.49 -2.20
CA GLY A 146 -6.78 -2.94 -2.50
C GLY A 146 -7.54 -2.46 -1.26
N VAL A 147 -7.33 -3.17 -0.15
CA VAL A 147 -8.04 -3.00 1.12
C VAL A 147 -7.03 -3.02 2.28
N ALA A 148 -7.31 -2.23 3.31
CA ALA A 148 -6.59 -2.20 4.58
C ALA A 148 -7.54 -2.37 5.77
N VAL A 149 -6.97 -2.63 6.94
CA VAL A 149 -7.72 -2.65 8.20
C VAL A 149 -8.31 -1.27 8.46
N GLY A 150 -9.56 -1.22 8.93
CA GLY A 150 -10.32 0.00 9.14
C GLY A 150 -11.04 0.52 7.90
N ASP A 151 -10.86 -0.09 6.71
CA ASP A 151 -11.66 0.26 5.54
C ASP A 151 -13.14 -0.05 5.78
N VAL A 152 -13.99 0.90 5.40
CA VAL A 152 -15.44 0.70 5.36
C VAL A 152 -15.78 0.15 3.97
N VAL A 153 -16.46 -0.99 3.93
CA VAL A 153 -16.70 -1.72 2.69
C VAL A 153 -18.16 -2.10 2.53
N VAL A 154 -18.60 -2.21 1.27
CA VAL A 154 -19.90 -2.77 0.92
C VAL A 154 -19.70 -4.23 0.52
N VAL A 155 -20.40 -5.13 1.20
CA VAL A 155 -20.27 -6.57 1.02
C VAL A 155 -21.58 -7.17 0.53
N SER A 156 -21.49 -8.08 -0.43
CA SER A 156 -22.60 -8.98 -0.80
C SER A 156 -22.38 -10.36 -0.17
N GLU A 157 -23.42 -10.91 0.46
CA GLU A 157 -23.38 -12.29 0.95
C GLU A 157 -23.45 -13.25 -0.25
N THR A 158 -22.62 -14.29 -0.21
CA THR A 158 -22.70 -15.40 -1.17
C THR A 158 -23.24 -16.65 -0.48
N ASP A 159 -23.84 -17.56 -1.25
CA ASP A 159 -24.51 -18.78 -0.75
C ASP A 159 -23.64 -19.72 0.13
N GLN A 160 -22.33 -19.46 0.26
CA GLN A 160 -21.36 -20.31 0.96
C GLN A 160 -20.87 -19.77 2.31
N ALA A 161 -21.63 -18.88 2.96
CA ALA A 161 -21.19 -18.19 4.19
C ALA A 161 -19.86 -17.43 4.01
N GLN A 162 -19.62 -16.96 2.79
CA GLN A 162 -18.51 -16.08 2.43
C GLN A 162 -19.09 -14.79 1.84
N GLY A 163 -18.42 -13.67 2.08
CA GLY A 163 -18.78 -12.40 1.46
C GLY A 163 -17.94 -12.09 0.23
N LEU A 164 -18.43 -11.19 -0.61
CA LEU A 164 -17.65 -10.53 -1.64
C LEU A 164 -17.63 -9.03 -1.36
N VAL A 165 -16.43 -8.46 -1.21
CA VAL A 165 -16.26 -7.01 -1.12
C VAL A 165 -16.49 -6.43 -2.51
N GLU A 166 -17.60 -5.70 -2.65
CA GLU A 166 -18.01 -5.05 -3.88
C GLU A 166 -17.30 -3.73 -4.08
N GLU A 167 -17.21 -2.95 -3.00
CA GLU A 167 -16.70 -1.57 -3.01
C GLU A 167 -16.04 -1.21 -1.68
N VAL A 168 -15.02 -0.36 -1.76
CA VAL A 168 -14.39 0.29 -0.60
C VAL A 168 -14.87 1.75 -0.60
N LEU A 169 -15.49 2.17 0.49
CA LEU A 169 -15.98 3.54 0.64
C LEU A 169 -14.81 4.52 0.83
N PRO A 170 -15.03 5.83 0.58
CA PRO A 170 -14.02 6.85 0.83
C PRO A 170 -13.47 6.81 2.24
N ARG A 171 -12.16 7.04 2.37
CA ARG A 171 -11.43 7.00 3.63
C ARG A 171 -11.37 8.39 4.24
N ARG A 172 -11.54 8.50 5.55
CA ARG A 172 -11.29 9.74 6.30
C ARG A 172 -9.79 9.96 6.51
N THR A 173 -9.07 8.92 6.91
CA THR A 173 -7.63 8.98 7.20
C THR A 173 -6.91 7.79 6.56
N MET A 174 -5.61 7.96 6.29
CA MET A 174 -4.83 6.94 5.59
C MET A 174 -3.39 6.91 6.08
N LEU A 175 -3.02 5.84 6.82
CA LEU A 175 -1.64 5.60 7.19
C LEU A 175 -0.95 4.75 6.13
N THR A 176 0.05 5.32 5.46
CA THR A 176 0.74 4.68 4.32
C THR A 176 2.24 4.57 4.55
N ARG A 177 2.86 3.53 4.00
CA ARG A 177 4.32 3.42 3.94
C ARG A 177 4.82 3.18 2.52
N PRO A 178 6.07 3.53 2.19
CA PRO A 178 6.69 3.11 0.94
C PRO A 178 6.66 1.59 0.79
N ASP A 179 6.33 1.12 -0.41
CA ASP A 179 6.35 -0.31 -0.70
C ASP A 179 7.80 -0.82 -0.82
N ALA A 180 8.09 -1.96 -0.19
CA ALA A 180 9.44 -2.53 -0.12
C ALA A 180 9.98 -2.97 -1.50
N PHE A 181 9.10 -3.37 -2.42
CA PHE A 181 9.47 -3.85 -3.74
C PHE A 181 9.30 -2.79 -4.84
N SER A 182 8.45 -1.80 -4.59
CA SER A 182 8.09 -0.74 -5.53
C SER A 182 8.15 0.62 -4.86
N VAL A 183 9.30 1.29 -4.93
CA VAL A 183 9.51 2.64 -4.37
C VAL A 183 8.47 3.68 -4.86
N ASN A 184 7.87 3.43 -6.02
CA ASN A 184 6.86 4.30 -6.59
C ASN A 184 5.44 4.06 -6.03
N ARG A 185 5.19 2.90 -5.42
CA ARG A 185 3.92 2.52 -4.80
C ARG A 185 3.99 2.70 -3.30
N ARG A 186 2.82 2.90 -2.70
CA ARG A 186 2.64 2.90 -1.26
C ARG A 186 1.78 1.71 -0.86
N GLN A 187 2.08 1.15 0.30
CA GLN A 187 1.25 0.18 0.95
C GLN A 187 0.39 0.91 1.98
N LEU A 188 -0.92 0.71 1.93
CA LEU A 188 -1.85 1.22 2.92
C LEU A 188 -1.80 0.29 4.14
N MET A 189 -1.45 0.83 5.30
CA MET A 189 -1.34 0.07 6.55
C MET A 189 -2.68 -0.01 7.23
N VAL A 190 -3.28 1.15 7.47
CA VAL A 190 -4.56 1.32 8.18
C VAL A 190 -5.32 2.47 7.52
N ALA A 191 -6.64 2.35 7.46
CA ALA A 191 -7.55 3.39 7.04
C ALA A 191 -8.49 3.78 8.17
N ASN A 192 -9.01 5.01 8.12
CA ASN A 192 -10.03 5.52 9.04
C ASN A 192 -9.66 5.51 10.53
N ALA A 193 -8.38 5.35 10.87
CA ALA A 193 -7.89 5.49 12.24
C ALA A 193 -8.12 6.91 12.76
N ASP A 194 -8.38 7.02 14.06
CA ASP A 194 -8.53 8.29 14.77
C ASP A 194 -7.17 8.80 15.28
N GLN A 195 -6.33 7.87 15.74
CA GLN A 195 -5.10 8.21 16.44
C GLN A 195 -3.94 7.26 16.12
N LEU A 196 -2.72 7.79 16.26
CA LEU A 196 -1.47 7.05 16.17
C LEU A 196 -0.82 7.00 17.55
N LEU A 197 -0.72 5.80 18.11
CA LEU A 197 -0.02 5.55 19.37
C LEU A 197 1.46 5.29 19.09
N ILE A 198 2.32 6.21 19.51
CA ILE A 198 3.77 6.15 19.35
C ILE A 198 4.36 5.55 20.63
N VAL A 199 4.60 4.24 20.63
CA VAL A 199 5.23 3.56 21.78
C VAL A 199 6.75 3.59 21.63
N SER A 200 7.41 4.23 22.60
CA SER A 200 8.87 4.23 22.73
C SER A 200 9.27 3.72 24.12
N SER A 201 10.42 3.05 24.21
CA SER A 201 10.94 2.59 25.50
C SER A 201 11.86 3.65 26.10
N TRP A 202 11.80 3.88 27.40
CA TRP A 202 12.75 4.74 28.09
C TRP A 202 14.17 4.13 28.07
N ARG A 203 14.27 2.85 28.44
CA ARG A 203 15.49 2.04 28.35
C ARG A 203 15.22 0.66 27.74
N GLU A 204 16.27 0.07 27.17
CA GLU A 204 16.26 -1.26 26.54
C GLU A 204 15.21 -1.44 25.41
N PRO A 205 15.33 -0.75 24.26
CA PRO A 205 16.40 0.16 23.86
C PRO A 205 16.24 1.56 24.48
N LEU A 206 17.32 2.34 24.48
CA LEU A 206 17.27 3.75 24.89
C LEU A 206 16.27 4.51 24.01
N LEU A 207 15.55 5.44 24.62
CA LEU A 207 14.65 6.35 23.93
C LEU A 207 15.35 6.97 22.72
N TRP A 208 14.69 6.90 21.56
CA TRP A 208 15.19 7.48 20.31
C TRP A 208 14.24 8.60 19.84
N PRO A 209 14.51 9.88 20.19
CA PRO A 209 13.62 11.00 19.88
C PRO A 209 13.34 11.16 18.38
N GLU A 210 14.32 10.92 17.52
CA GLU A 210 14.16 11.03 16.07
C GLU A 210 13.12 10.04 15.51
N LEU A 211 12.89 8.91 16.19
CA LEU A 211 11.81 8.00 15.82
C LEU A 211 10.44 8.63 16.14
N ILE A 212 10.31 9.25 17.30
CA ILE A 212 9.09 9.95 17.73
C ILE A 212 8.78 11.06 16.73
N ASP A 213 9.76 11.90 16.40
CA ASP A 213 9.60 13.00 15.43
C ASP A 213 9.09 12.51 14.08
N ARG A 214 9.65 11.40 13.57
CA ARG A 214 9.22 10.81 12.29
C ARG A 214 7.79 10.27 12.35
N CYS A 215 7.41 9.69 13.49
CA CYS A 215 6.04 9.23 13.71
C CYS A 215 5.05 10.40 13.85
N LEU A 216 5.44 11.50 14.50
CA LEU A 216 4.64 12.71 14.59
C LEU A 216 4.39 13.31 13.19
N ILE A 217 5.44 13.39 12.37
CA ILE A 217 5.30 13.82 10.96
C ILE A 217 4.37 12.89 10.18
N ALA A 218 4.47 11.58 10.41
CA ALA A 218 3.58 10.62 9.75
C ALA A 218 2.12 10.76 10.21
N ALA A 219 1.88 11.02 11.51
CA ALA A 219 0.57 11.28 12.06
C ALA A 219 -0.07 12.53 11.44
N ASP A 220 0.69 13.64 11.38
CA ASP A 220 0.23 14.90 10.81
C ASP A 220 -0.12 14.78 9.31
N ILE A 221 0.74 14.12 8.52
CA ILE A 221 0.47 13.86 7.09
C ILE A 221 -0.77 12.97 6.89
N SER A 222 -1.07 12.10 7.85
CA SER A 222 -2.19 11.15 7.81
C SER A 222 -3.44 11.66 8.53
N GLU A 223 -3.41 12.89 9.07
CA GLU A 223 -4.48 13.50 9.86
C GLU A 223 -4.92 12.63 11.06
N LEU A 224 -3.95 12.01 11.73
CA LEU A 224 -4.15 11.20 12.94
C LEU A 224 -3.72 11.98 14.17
N GLU A 225 -4.49 11.87 15.26
CA GLU A 225 -4.09 12.45 16.55
C GLU A 225 -2.91 11.63 17.13
N PRO A 226 -1.74 12.23 17.37
CA PRO A 226 -0.60 11.50 17.92
C PRO A 226 -0.67 11.40 19.45
N VAL A 227 -0.48 10.19 19.98
CA VAL A 227 -0.34 9.93 21.42
C VAL A 227 1.03 9.30 21.66
N ILE A 228 1.87 9.94 22.46
CA ILE A 228 3.21 9.44 22.78
C ILE A 228 3.12 8.61 24.06
N CYS A 229 3.53 7.34 23.99
CA CYS A 229 3.58 6.44 25.14
C CYS A 229 5.03 6.05 25.41
N VAL A 230 5.58 6.54 26.53
CA VAL A 230 6.93 6.18 26.97
C VAL A 230 6.82 5.02 27.96
N ASN A 231 7.08 3.81 27.47
CA ASN A 231 7.05 2.58 28.24
C ASN A 231 8.38 2.35 28.99
N LYS A 232 8.38 1.41 29.93
CA LYS A 232 9.52 1.03 30.76
C LYS A 232 10.00 2.17 31.67
N SER A 233 9.05 2.97 32.17
CA SER A 233 9.32 4.06 33.11
C SER A 233 9.85 3.60 34.47
N ASP A 234 9.80 2.30 34.77
CA ASP A 234 10.47 1.70 35.93
C ASP A 234 12.00 1.86 35.90
N PHE A 235 12.59 2.16 34.75
CA PHE A 235 14.02 2.49 34.62
C PHE A 235 14.34 3.98 34.82
N ILE A 236 13.34 4.83 35.12
CA ILE A 236 13.56 6.24 35.40
C ILE A 236 14.08 6.36 36.84
N GLU A 237 15.36 6.72 36.96
CA GLU A 237 16.02 6.95 38.25
C GLU A 237 15.86 8.42 38.70
N ASP A 238 15.83 9.35 37.74
CA ASP A 238 15.63 10.79 37.94
C ASP A 238 14.53 11.31 37.00
N ASP A 239 13.46 11.84 37.58
CA ASP A 239 12.34 12.42 36.83
C ASP A 239 12.75 13.67 36.04
N THR A 240 13.86 14.34 36.41
CA THR A 240 14.38 15.53 35.73
C THR A 240 14.75 15.23 34.29
N ASP A 241 15.48 14.13 34.04
CA ASP A 241 15.89 13.71 32.70
C ASP A 241 14.67 13.38 31.82
N TYR A 242 13.66 12.73 32.40
CA TYR A 242 12.41 12.43 31.71
C TYR A 242 11.65 13.71 31.32
N MET A 243 11.49 14.63 32.29
CA MET A 243 10.81 15.90 32.05
C MET A 243 11.54 16.70 30.98
N GLU A 244 12.87 16.79 31.01
CA GLU A 244 13.65 17.50 30.00
C GLU A 244 13.49 16.89 28.60
N ALA A 245 13.55 15.56 28.50
CA ALA A 245 13.39 14.86 27.23
C ALA A 245 11.99 15.03 26.62
N MET A 246 10.94 15.00 27.45
CA MET A 246 9.55 15.05 26.97
C MET A 246 8.99 16.46 26.84
N ARG A 247 9.60 17.45 27.49
CA ARG A 247 9.15 18.84 27.52
C ARG A 247 8.83 19.41 26.15
N VAL A 248 9.69 19.14 25.14
CA VAL A 248 9.47 19.65 23.79
C VAL A 248 8.15 19.16 23.19
N TYR A 249 7.81 17.89 23.42
CA TYR A 249 6.58 17.29 22.89
C TYR A 249 5.34 17.82 23.63
N GLU A 250 5.44 17.97 24.95
CA GLU A 250 4.35 18.52 25.76
C GLU A 250 4.09 20.00 25.46
N GLU A 251 5.14 20.81 25.25
CA GLU A 251 5.04 22.22 24.87
C GLU A 251 4.43 22.41 23.47
N LEU A 252 4.62 21.44 22.57
CA LEU A 252 3.95 21.39 21.27
C LEU A 252 2.47 20.96 21.37
N GLY A 253 2.00 20.59 22.56
CA GLY A 253 0.62 20.19 22.82
C GLY A 253 0.35 18.70 22.60
N HIS A 254 1.38 17.88 22.36
CA HIS A 254 1.19 16.43 22.23
C HIS A 254 0.94 15.77 23.58
N GLN A 255 0.06 14.77 23.57
CA GLN A 255 -0.20 13.99 24.77
C GLN A 255 0.94 12.99 25.01
N VAL A 256 1.66 13.15 26.12
CA VAL A 256 2.69 12.20 26.57
C VAL A 256 2.17 11.40 27.77
N ILE A 257 2.29 10.08 27.68
CA ILE A 257 1.87 9.14 28.72
C ILE A 257 3.07 8.29 29.12
N ARG A 258 3.56 8.52 30.34
CA ARG A 258 4.50 7.64 31.03
C ARG A 258 3.81 6.33 31.39
N THR A 259 4.38 5.19 30.99
CA THR A 259 3.85 3.87 31.31
C THR A 259 4.94 2.89 31.72
N SER A 260 4.57 1.85 32.48
CA SER A 260 5.41 0.70 32.75
C SER A 260 4.56 -0.56 32.68
N ALA A 261 4.78 -1.36 31.65
CA ALA A 261 4.05 -2.62 31.46
C ALA A 261 4.33 -3.65 32.56
N THR A 262 5.45 -3.52 33.29
CA THR A 262 5.84 -4.44 34.38
C THR A 262 5.16 -4.09 35.70
N THR A 263 5.07 -2.80 36.01
CA THR A 263 4.47 -2.31 37.27
C THR A 263 2.97 -2.00 37.12
N GLY A 264 2.50 -1.79 35.89
CA GLY A 264 1.14 -1.34 35.58
C GLY A 264 0.96 0.19 35.64
N GLU A 265 2.00 0.95 35.98
CA GLU A 265 1.94 2.41 36.03
C GLU A 265 1.50 3.00 34.68
N GLY A 266 0.57 3.95 34.71
CA GLY A 266 0.11 4.69 33.52
C GLY A 266 -0.76 3.90 32.55
N VAL A 267 -0.92 2.58 32.72
CA VAL A 267 -1.70 1.72 31.82
C VAL A 267 -3.18 2.08 31.84
N GLU A 268 -3.74 2.42 33.00
CA GLU A 268 -5.14 2.86 33.11
C GLU A 268 -5.39 4.18 32.36
N LYS A 269 -4.48 5.15 32.50
CA LYS A 269 -4.53 6.41 31.76
C LYS A 269 -4.44 6.15 30.26
N LEU A 270 -3.51 5.30 29.82
CA LEU A 270 -3.41 4.90 28.42
C LEU A 270 -4.72 4.25 27.94
N ALA A 271 -5.27 3.28 28.67
CA ALA A 271 -6.52 2.62 28.30
C ALA A 271 -7.68 3.62 28.14
N SER A 272 -7.80 4.59 29.06
CA SER A 272 -8.83 5.63 28.97
C SER A 272 -8.66 6.56 27.75
N THR A 273 -7.42 6.83 27.32
CA THR A 273 -7.15 7.60 26.09
C THR A 273 -7.51 6.80 24.83
N LEU A 274 -7.35 5.48 24.87
CA LEU A 274 -7.62 4.62 23.71
C LEU A 274 -9.09 4.24 23.55
N GLU A 275 -9.91 4.44 24.57
CA GLU A 275 -11.30 4.03 24.58
C GLU A 275 -12.13 4.78 23.51
N GLY A 276 -12.88 4.02 22.71
CA GLY A 276 -13.75 4.57 21.68
C GLY A 276 -13.06 5.04 20.39
N CYS A 277 -11.73 4.90 20.27
CA CYS A 277 -10.95 5.36 19.13
C CYS A 277 -10.30 4.19 18.36
N LEU A 278 -10.34 4.23 17.02
CA LEU A 278 -9.54 3.31 16.21
C LEU A 278 -8.07 3.76 16.22
N THR A 279 -7.23 2.98 16.90
CA THR A 279 -5.81 3.33 17.14
C THR A 279 -4.89 2.49 16.28
N ALA A 280 -3.96 3.16 15.57
CA ALA A 280 -2.80 2.50 14.95
C ALA A 280 -1.60 2.53 15.91
N LEU A 281 -0.83 1.44 15.94
CA LEU A 281 0.39 1.27 16.73
C LEU A 281 1.53 0.74 15.84
#